data_AF-A0A9P7RYQ9-F1
#
_entry.id   AF-A0A9P7RYQ9-F1
#
_cell.length_a   1.000
_cell.length_b   1.000
_cell.length_c   1.000
_cell.angle_alpha   90.00
_cell.angle_beta   90.00
_cell.angle_gamma   90.00
#
_symmetry.space_group_name_H-M   'P 1'
#
loop_
_entity.id
_entity.type
_entity.pdbx_description
1 polymer ?
#
loop_
_entity_poly.entity_id
_entity_poly.type
_entity_poly.pdbx_seq_one_letter_code
_entity_poly.pdbx_strand_id
1 'polypeptide(L)' 'MKLVVLNVTLDDKLELPEQKLEQGESIVRKVVELNKLYDELKEYDKKGFVLDARLQHFAAGFALGQKLVSSKK' A
#
# COMPACT_ATOMS: atom_id res chain seq x y z
N MET A 1 -8.00 8.14 -12.22
CA MET A 1 -7.76 8.32 -10.77
C MET A 1 -7.17 9.71 -10.55
N LYS A 2 -7.63 10.46 -9.53
CA LYS A 2 -6.99 11.72 -9.11
C LYS A 2 -6.24 11.44 -7.79
N LEU A 3 -4.95 11.73 -7.73
CA LEU A 3 -4.13 11.51 -6.53
C LEU A 3 -4.16 12.77 -5.65
N VAL A 4 -4.70 12.66 -4.45
CA VAL A 4 -4.66 13.72 -3.43
C VAL A 4 -3.85 13.17 -2.27
N VAL A 5 -2.81 13.89 -1.85
CA VAL A 5 -1.93 13.50 -0.74
C VAL A 5 -2.24 14.40 0.45
N LEU A 6 -2.73 13.81 1.53
CA LEU A 6 -2.99 14.48 2.81
C LEU A 6 -1.98 13.96 3.82
N ASN A 7 -1.24 14.85 4.49
CA ASN A 7 -0.35 14.48 5.57
C ASN A 7 -1.06 14.77 6.90
N VAL A 8 -1.28 13.75 7.72
CA VAL A 8 -1.98 13.86 9.01
C VAL A 8 -1.05 13.33 10.09
N THR A 9 -0.73 14.19 11.05
CA THR A 9 -0.03 13.80 12.27
C THR A 9 -1.05 13.18 13.22
N LEU A 10 -0.84 11.93 13.61
CA LEU A 10 -1.65 11.23 14.62
C LEU A 10 -0.88 11.24 15.94
N ASP A 11 -1.59 11.48 17.05
CA ASP A 11 -1.01 11.40 18.40
C ASP A 11 -0.69 9.94 18.79
N ASP A 12 0.09 9.78 19.88
CA ASP A 12 0.90 8.63 20.36
C ASP A 12 0.48 7.17 20.09
N LYS A 13 -0.75 6.85 19.66
CA LYS A 13 -1.19 5.48 19.33
C LYS A 13 -1.94 5.40 18.01
N LEU A 14 -1.41 4.56 17.12
CA LEU A 14 -2.02 4.20 15.85
C LEU A 14 -3.14 3.17 16.10
N GLU A 15 -4.33 3.65 16.44
CA GLU A 15 -5.51 2.80 16.62
C GLU A 15 -6.06 2.35 15.26
N LEU A 16 -5.98 1.05 14.98
CA LEU A 16 -6.55 0.46 13.78
C LEU A 16 -7.99 0.01 14.07
N PRO A 17 -8.97 0.34 13.22
CA PRO A 17 -10.33 -0.13 13.40
C PRO A 17 -10.41 -1.67 13.35
N GLU A 18 -11.23 -2.24 14.22
CA GLU A 18 -11.47 -3.68 14.27
C GLU A 18 -12.17 -4.17 12.99
N GLN A 19 -11.68 -5.29 12.46
CA GLN A 19 -12.21 -5.91 11.25
C GLN A 19 -13.44 -6.75 11.60
N LYS A 20 -14.60 -6.41 11.02
CA LYS A 20 -15.83 -7.21 11.13
C LYS A 20 -15.89 -8.15 9.94
N LEU A 21 -15.63 -9.44 10.17
CA LEU A 21 -15.70 -10.50 9.16
C LEU A 21 -17.04 -11.22 9.24
N GLU A 22 -17.59 -11.60 8.08
CA GLU A 22 -18.77 -12.46 7.99
C GLU A 22 -18.38 -13.95 7.99
N GLN A 23 -19.36 -14.83 8.19
CA GLN A 23 -19.13 -16.26 8.22
C GLN A 23 -18.60 -16.76 6.86
N GLY A 24 -17.39 -17.33 6.87
CA GLY A 24 -16.73 -17.82 5.66
C GLY A 24 -15.68 -16.87 5.08
N GLU A 25 -15.53 -15.66 5.61
CA GLU A 25 -14.46 -14.74 5.20
C GLU A 25 -13.15 -15.05 5.93
N SER A 26 -12.04 -15.06 5.19
CA SER A 26 -10.68 -15.15 5.73
C SER A 26 -9.81 -14.07 5.10
N ILE A 27 -9.95 -12.84 5.62
CA ILE A 27 -9.25 -11.67 5.09
C ILE A 27 -8.21 -11.21 6.12
N VAL A 28 -6.94 -11.22 5.74
CA VAL A 28 -5.83 -10.77 6.57
C VAL A 28 -5.46 -9.33 6.23
N ARG A 29 -5.56 -8.43 7.20
CA ARG A 29 -5.12 -7.03 7.04
C ARG A 29 -3.60 -6.92 7.21
N LYS A 30 -2.94 -6.24 6.27
CA LYS A 30 -1.53 -5.85 6.39
C LYS A 30 -1.39 -4.34 6.15
N VAL A 31 -0.76 -3.65 7.09
CA VAL A 31 -0.40 -2.23 6.94
C VAL A 31 1.03 -2.19 6.42
N VAL A 32 1.24 -1.50 5.31
CA VAL A 32 2.54 -1.37 4.64
C VAL A 32 2.86 0.10 4.47
N GLU A 33 4.09 0.50 4.76
CA GLU A 33 4.57 1.84 4.47
C GLU A 33 4.48 2.12 2.96
N LEU A 34 3.95 3.28 2.59
CA LEU A 34 3.71 3.62 1.19
C LEU A 34 5.00 3.58 0.34
N ASN A 35 6.14 3.94 0.92
CA ASN A 35 7.46 3.90 0.28
C ASN A 35 7.93 2.47 -0.04
N LYS A 36 7.46 1.47 0.71
CA LYS A 36 7.85 0.05 0.57
C LYS A 36 6.79 -0.79 -0.15
N LEU A 37 5.62 -0.20 -0.44
CA LEU A 37 4.47 -0.89 -1.01
C LEU A 37 4.81 -1.68 -2.28
N TYR A 38 5.56 -1.09 -3.20
CA TYR A 38 5.90 -1.73 -4.47
C TYR A 38 6.80 -2.96 -4.29
N ASP A 39 7.73 -2.92 -3.34
CA ASP A 39 8.64 -4.05 -3.09
C ASP A 39 7.91 -5.19 -2.36
N GLU A 40 7.05 -4.85 -1.40
CA GLU A 40 6.18 -5.82 -0.72
C GLU A 40 5.26 -6.55 -1.72
N LEU A 41 4.64 -5.85 -2.66
CA LEU A 41 3.83 -6.50 -3.70
C LEU A 41 4.64 -7.46 -4.58
N LYS A 42 5.89 -7.12 -4.92
CA LYS A 42 6.79 -8.05 -5.64
C LYS A 42 7.12 -9.30 -4.83
N GLU A 43 7.22 -9.20 -3.52
CA GLU A 43 7.44 -10.38 -2.67
C GLU A 43 6.21 -11.29 -2.66
N TYR A 44 5.00 -10.73 -2.64
CA TYR A 44 3.78 -11.51 -2.74
C TYR A 44 3.63 -12.20 -4.10
N ASP A 45 3.99 -11.51 -5.18
CA ASP A 45 4.04 -12.11 -6.52
C ASP A 45 4.99 -13.33 -6.55
N LYS A 46 6.19 -13.21 -5.97
CA LYS A 46 7.15 -14.32 -5.83
C LYS A 46 6.63 -15.48 -4.98
N LYS A 47 5.77 -15.21 -4.00
CA LYS A 47 5.12 -16.22 -3.15
C LYS A 47 3.94 -16.90 -3.87
N GLY A 48 3.62 -16.51 -5.11
CA GLY A 48 2.55 -17.10 -5.91
C GLY A 48 1.17 -16.49 -5.66
N PHE A 49 1.09 -15.32 -5.02
CA PHE A 49 -0.17 -14.60 -4.87
C PHE A 49 -0.50 -13.82 -6.14
N VAL A 50 -1.80 -13.77 -6.48
CA VAL A 50 -2.28 -12.91 -7.57
C VAL A 50 -2.48 -11.50 -7.04
N LEU A 51 -1.87 -10.53 -7.72
CA LEU A 51 -2.00 -9.11 -7.37
C LEU A 51 -3.18 -8.45 -8.12
N ASP A 52 -3.93 -7.60 -7.43
CA ASP A 52 -4.92 -6.73 -8.09
C ASP A 52 -4.20 -5.72 -9.00
N ALA A 53 -4.66 -5.61 -10.25
CA ALA A 53 -4.03 -4.77 -11.26
C ALA A 53 -4.03 -3.27 -10.87
N ARG A 54 -5.12 -2.78 -10.25
CA ARG A 54 -5.22 -1.37 -9.85
C ARG A 54 -4.23 -1.05 -8.74
N LEU A 55 -4.09 -1.97 -7.78
CA LEU A 55 -3.11 -1.86 -6.70
C LEU A 55 -1.68 -1.86 -7.26
N GLN A 56 -1.38 -2.76 -8.19
CA GLN A 56 -0.05 -2.85 -8.79
C GLN A 56 0.31 -1.62 -9.64
N HIS A 57 -0.63 -1.12 -10.45
CA HIS A 57 -0.41 0.10 -11.23
C HIS A 57 -0.20 1.32 -10.35
N PHE A 58 -0.96 1.44 -9.25
CA PHE A 58 -0.76 2.51 -8.27
C PHE A 58 0.63 2.44 -7.64
N ALA A 59 1.04 1.28 -7.13
CA ALA A 59 2.34 1.09 -6.49
C ALA A 59 3.52 1.37 -7.45
N ALA A 60 3.43 0.88 -8.70
CA ALA A 60 4.44 1.13 -9.73
C ALA A 60 4.53 2.62 -10.10
N GLY A 61 3.39 3.29 -10.30
CA GLY A 61 3.34 4.72 -10.61
C GLY A 61 3.87 5.59 -9.47
N PHE A 62 3.53 5.26 -8.23
CA PHE A 62 4.03 5.96 -7.05
C PHE A 62 5.54 5.79 -6.90
N ALA A 63 6.07 4.57 -7.05
CA ALA A 63 7.50 4.30 -7.00
C ALA A 63 8.28 5.04 -8.10
N LEU A 64 7.74 5.12 -9.32
CA LEU A 64 8.32 5.90 -10.40
C LEU A 64 8.34 7.40 -10.07
N GLY A 65 7.22 7.94 -9.58
CA GLY A 65 7.11 9.34 -9.18
C GLY A 65 8.15 9.74 -8.13
N GLN A 66 8.35 8.90 -7.11
CA GLN A 66 9.39 9.14 -6.10
C GLN A 66 10.80 9.22 -6.69
N LYS A 67 11.15 8.30 -7.61
CA LYS A 67 12.46 8.31 -8.26
C LYS A 67 12.69 9.58 -9.07
N LEU A 68 11.67 10.06 -9.77
CA LEU A 68 11.75 11.28 -10.58
C LEU A 68 11.90 12.55 -9.72
N VAL A 69 11.23 12.61 -8.57
CA VAL A 69 11.37 13.74 -7.63
C VAL A 69 12.75 13.74 -6.98
N SER A 70 13.24 12.56 -6.56
CA SER A 70 14.57 12.41 -5.96
C SER A 70 15.69 12.80 -6.91
N SER A 71 15.57 12.45 -8.20
CA SER A 71 16.55 12.79 -9.25
C SER A 71 16.63 14.28 -9.60
N LYS A 72 15.67 15.11 -9.17
CA LYS A 72 15.65 16.57 -9.42
C LYS A 72 16.25 17.40 -8.28
N LYS A 73 16.69 16.76 -7.20
CA LYS A 73 17.42 17.39 -6.10
C LYS A 73 18.92 17.17 -6.28
#